data_AF-A0A0Q8ZJ34-F1
#
_entry.id   AF-A0A0Q8ZJ34-F1
#
_cell.length_a   1.000
_cell.length_b   1.000
_cell.length_c   1.000
_cell.angle_alpha   90.00
_cell.angle_beta   90.00
_cell.angle_gamma   90.00
#
_symmetry.space_group_name_H-M   'P 1'
#
loop_
_entity.id
_entity.type
_entity.pdbx_description
1 polymer ?
#
loop_
_entity_poly.entity_id
_entity_poly.type
_entity_poly.pdbx_seq_one_letter_code
_entity_poly.pdbx_strand_id
1 'polypeptide(L)'
;MSGFSTFKRYLVIQAMTLVCGIVGPIFLFTYFGAQPDTTIRWMYWAGLFITAADVLIALAITSATTKAERAPLDAKAAQAVEKLRNRMNNAE
;
A
#
# COMPACT_ATOMS: atom_id res chain seq x y z
N MET A 1 -19.45 -12.22 -10.38
CA MET A 1 -18.10 -12.82 -10.57
C MET A 1 -18.02 -14.06 -9.69
N SER A 2 -17.68 -15.22 -10.25
CA SER A 2 -17.57 -16.48 -9.48
C SER A 2 -16.48 -16.35 -8.41
N GLY A 3 -16.70 -16.87 -7.20
CA GLY A 3 -15.71 -16.79 -6.10
C GLY A 3 -14.33 -17.34 -6.46
N PHE A 4 -14.27 -18.31 -7.37
CA PHE A 4 -13.03 -18.87 -7.90
C PHE A 4 -12.23 -17.86 -8.76
N SER A 5 -12.92 -16.95 -9.46
CA SER A 5 -12.27 -15.89 -10.25
C SER A 5 -11.62 -14.80 -9.38
N THR A 6 -12.24 -14.48 -8.24
CA THR A 6 -11.70 -13.56 -7.25
C THR A 6 -10.47 -14.17 -6.56
N PHE A 7 -10.54 -15.45 -6.19
CA PHE A 7 -9.42 -16.18 -5.60
C PHE A 7 -8.21 -16.22 -6.54
N LYS A 8 -8.41 -16.54 -7.83
CA LYS A 8 -7.34 -16.58 -8.83
C LYS A 8 -6.67 -15.21 -9.01
N ARG A 9 -7.45 -14.12 -9.05
CA ARG A 9 -6.90 -12.75 -9.13
C ARG A 9 -6.09 -12.39 -7.90
N TYR A 10 -6.60 -12.73 -6.71
CA TYR A 10 -5.89 -12.49 -5.46
C TYR A 10 -4.56 -13.22 -5.43
N LEU A 11 -4.53 -14.50 -5.84
CA LEU A 11 -3.31 -15.31 -5.88
C LEU A 11 -2.28 -14.75 -6.86
N VAL A 12 -2.71 -14.28 -8.04
CA VAL A 12 -1.81 -13.65 -9.03
C VAL A 12 -1.23 -12.34 -8.50
N ILE A 13 -2.06 -11.48 -7.89
CA ILE A 13 -1.60 -10.22 -7.31
C ILE A 13 -0.65 -10.51 -6.14
N GLN A 14 -1.00 -11.43 -5.25
CA GLN A 14 -0.16 -11.83 -4.12
C GLN A 14 1.20 -12.38 -4.58
N ALA A 15 1.22 -13.21 -5.62
CA ALA A 15 2.45 -13.74 -6.20
C ALA A 15 3.29 -12.62 -6.83
N MET A 16 2.67 -11.68 -7.54
CA MET A 16 3.36 -10.50 -8.09
C MET A 16 3.93 -9.62 -6.98
N THR A 17 3.19 -9.36 -5.90
CA THR A 17 3.67 -8.58 -4.75
C THR A 17 4.80 -9.30 -4.01
N LEU A 18 4.74 -10.63 -3.86
CA LEU A 18 5.82 -11.42 -3.26
C LEU A 18 7.09 -11.37 -4.10
N VAL A 19 6.96 -11.52 -5.42
CA VAL A 19 8.09 -11.45 -6.34
C VAL A 19 8.66 -10.03 -6.38
N CYS A 20 7.85 -9.00 -6.57
CA CYS A 20 8.33 -7.61 -6.65
C CYS A 20 8.83 -7.06 -5.30
N GLY A 21 8.16 -7.37 -4.19
CA GLY A 21 8.51 -6.85 -2.87
C GLY A 21 9.75 -7.47 -2.25
N ILE A 22 10.05 -8.75 -2.55
CA ILE A 22 11.22 -9.45 -2.01
C ILE A 22 12.46 -9.35 -2.91
N VAL A 23 12.28 -9.01 -4.19
CA VAL A 23 13.39 -8.84 -5.15
C VAL A 23 14.35 -7.75 -4.70
N GLY A 24 13.84 -6.65 -4.12
CA GLY A 24 14.67 -5.57 -3.56
C GLY A 24 15.64 -6.06 -2.48
N PRO A 25 15.14 -6.66 -1.37
CA PRO A 25 15.95 -7.29 -0.34
C PRO A 25 16.92 -8.35 -0.85
N ILE A 26 16.50 -9.22 -1.79
CA ILE A 26 17.37 -10.26 -2.36
C ILE A 26 18.52 -9.66 -3.17
N PHE A 27 18.27 -8.64 -3.98
CA PHE A 27 19.31 -7.96 -4.75
C PHE A 27 20.34 -7.28 -3.83
N LEU A 28 19.87 -6.62 -2.77
CA LEU A 28 20.73 -6.04 -1.75
C LEU A 28 21.55 -7.11 -1.01
N PHE A 29 20.92 -8.20 -0.59
CA PHE A 29 21.62 -9.34 0.04
C PHE A 29 22.69 -9.94 -0.88
N THR A 30 22.38 -10.08 -2.17
CA THR A 30 23.32 -10.64 -3.15
C THR A 30 24.49 -9.68 -3.40
N TYR A 31 24.23 -8.37 -3.47
CA TYR A 31 25.28 -7.36 -3.63
C TYR A 31 26.24 -7.32 -2.44
N PHE A 32 25.73 -7.43 -1.20
CA PHE A 32 26.56 -7.46 0.00
C PHE A 32 27.21 -8.83 0.26
N GLY A 33 26.58 -9.92 -0.20
CA GLY A 33 27.10 -11.29 -0.06
C GLY A 33 28.16 -11.66 -1.11
N ALA A 34 28.11 -11.05 -2.30
CA ALA A 34 29.17 -11.17 -3.29
C ALA A 34 30.38 -10.30 -2.87
N GLN A 35 31.49 -10.95 -2.53
CA GLN A 35 32.83 -10.36 -2.35
C GLN A 35 33.18 -9.40 -3.52
N PRO A 36 34.08 -8.42 -3.34
CA PRO A 36 34.06 -7.11 -4.02
C PRO A 36 34.27 -7.21 -5.54
N ASP A 37 33.20 -7.57 -6.24
CA ASP A 37 33.15 -7.64 -7.69
C ASP A 37 32.45 -6.38 -8.20
N THR A 38 33.23 -5.49 -8.79
CA THR A 38 32.75 -4.21 -9.34
C THR A 38 31.68 -4.38 -10.42
N THR A 39 31.56 -5.58 -11.01
CA THR A 39 30.53 -5.94 -12.00
C THR A 39 29.12 -5.93 -11.39
N ILE A 40 28.98 -6.05 -10.06
CA ILE A 40 27.68 -6.23 -9.39
C ILE A 40 27.13 -4.90 -8.83
N ARG A 41 27.85 -3.78 -8.96
CA ARG A 41 27.41 -2.43 -8.51
C ARG A 41 26.07 -1.97 -9.10
N TRP A 42 25.68 -2.44 -10.28
CA TRP A 42 24.39 -2.11 -10.86
C TRP A 42 23.22 -2.74 -10.08
N MET A 43 23.44 -3.91 -9.45
CA MET A 43 22.41 -4.58 -8.63
C MET A 43 22.11 -3.81 -7.35
N TYR A 44 23.10 -3.10 -6.78
CA TYR A 44 22.86 -2.22 -5.64
C TYR A 44 21.87 -1.11 -5.99
N TRP A 45 22.15 -0.36 -7.06
CA TRP A 45 21.30 0.75 -7.48
C TRP A 45 19.94 0.29 -8.01
N ALA A 46 19.90 -0.81 -8.76
CA ALA A 46 18.65 -1.41 -9.22
C ALA A 46 17.80 -1.93 -8.04
N GLY A 47 18.42 -2.66 -7.09
CA GLY A 47 17.74 -3.18 -5.90
C GLY A 47 17.20 -2.07 -4.99
N LEU A 48 17.98 -1.00 -4.79
CA LEU A 48 17.55 0.17 -4.03
C LEU A 48 16.36 0.88 -4.72
N PHE A 49 16.43 1.04 -6.04
CA PHE A 49 15.35 1.66 -6.82
C PHE A 49 14.06 0.85 -6.77
N ILE A 50 14.14 -0.47 -6.98
CA ILE A 50 12.98 -1.37 -6.91
C ILE A 50 12.35 -1.34 -5.51
N THR A 51 13.16 -1.41 -4.46
CA THR A 51 12.69 -1.34 -3.07
C THR A 51 11.99 -0.01 -2.79
N ALA A 52 12.59 1.12 -3.20
CA ALA A 52 12.00 2.43 -3.00
C ALA A 52 10.68 2.58 -3.78
N ALA A 53 10.63 2.13 -5.03
CA ALA A 53 9.43 2.15 -5.84
C ALA A 53 8.30 1.30 -5.22
N ASP A 54 8.62 0.10 -4.73
CA ASP A 54 7.65 -0.79 -4.05
C ASP A 54 7.03 -0.12 -2.81
N VAL A 55 7.86 0.45 -1.94
CA VAL A 55 7.40 1.18 -0.75
C VAL A 55 6.57 2.41 -1.11
N LEU A 56 6.99 3.18 -2.12
CA LEU A 56 6.25 4.38 -2.56
C LEU A 56 4.89 4.02 -3.16
N ILE A 57 4.80 2.93 -3.94
CA ILE A 57 3.53 2.43 -4.47
C ILE A 57 2.62 1.97 -3.33
N ALA A 58 3.15 1.20 -2.36
CA ALA A 58 2.39 0.78 -1.19
C ALA A 58 1.84 1.97 -0.40
N LEU A 59 2.66 3.02 -0.20
CA LEU A 59 2.25 4.24 0.49
C LEU A 59 1.21 5.04 -0.31
N ALA A 60 1.36 5.11 -1.63
CA ALA A 60 0.39 5.78 -2.52
C ALA A 60 -0.98 5.07 -2.48
N ILE A 61 -1.01 3.74 -2.57
CA ILE A 61 -2.26 2.96 -2.47
C ILE A 61 -2.88 3.11 -1.09
N THR A 62 -2.08 3.02 -0.03
CA THR A 62 -2.55 3.16 1.36
C THR A 62 -3.15 4.54 1.59
N SER A 63 -2.45 5.61 1.19
CA SER A 63 -2.94 6.98 1.34
C SER A 63 -4.22 7.24 0.55
N ALA A 64 -4.32 6.75 -0.69
CA ALA A 64 -5.52 6.84 -1.50
C ALA A 64 -6.71 6.09 -0.86
N THR A 65 -6.46 4.89 -0.34
CA THR A 65 -7.48 4.04 0.30
C THR A 65 -7.96 4.66 1.61
N THR A 66 -7.05 5.09 2.49
CA THR A 66 -7.40 5.74 3.76
C THR A 66 -8.18 7.03 3.52
N LYS A 67 -7.85 7.81 2.48
CA LYS A 67 -8.61 9.02 2.12
C LYS A 67 -10.02 8.68 1.65
N ALA A 68 -10.18 7.64 0.83
CA ALA A 68 -11.49 7.19 0.36
C ALA A 68 -12.37 6.66 1.49
N GLU A 69 -11.79 5.96 2.48
CA GLU A 69 -12.51 5.45 3.64
C GLU A 69 -12.90 6.54 4.65
N ARG A 70 -12.08 7.60 4.80
CA ARG A 70 -12.39 8.71 5.71
C ARG A 70 -13.56 9.57 5.22
N ALA A 71 -13.69 9.79 3.91
CA ALA A 71 -14.76 10.62 3.35
C ALA A 71 -16.20 10.25 3.82
N PRO A 72 -16.64 8.98 3.80
CA PRO A 72 -17.94 8.60 4.33
C PRO A 72 -18.02 8.64 5.87
N LEU A 73 -16.91 8.43 6.60
CA LEU A 73 -16.89 8.55 8.06
C LEU A 73 -17.07 10.01 8.50
N ASP A 74 -16.37 10.93 7.84
CA ASP A 74 -16.46 12.37 8.11
C ASP A 74 -17.87 12.90 7.81
N ALA A 75 -18.49 12.44 6.71
CA ALA A 75 -19.88 12.78 6.38
C ALA A 75 -20.88 12.28 7.44
N LYS A 76 -20.71 11.06 7.95
CA LYS A 76 -21.54 10.52 9.03
C LYS A 76 -21.35 11.28 10.34
N ALA A 77 -20.10 11.63 10.67
CA ALA A 77 -19.78 12.42 11.85
C ALA A 77 -20.43 13.81 11.78
N ALA A 78 -20.36 14.49 10.63
CA ALA A 78 -21.01 15.78 10.40
C ALA A 78 -22.53 15.71 10.60
N GLN A 79 -23.19 14.69 10.02
CA GLN A 79 -24.64 14.48 10.18
C GLN A 79 -25.04 14.22 11.63
N ALA A 80 -24.23 13.47 12.38
CA ALA A 80 -24.49 13.20 13.79
C ALA A 80 -24.44 14.48 14.64
N VAL A 81 -23.44 15.34 14.38
CA VAL A 81 -23.29 16.64 15.05
C VAL A 81 -24.47 17.57 14.72
N GLU A 82 -24.90 17.63 13.46
CA GLU A 82 -26.03 18.47 13.05
C GLU A 82 -27.36 17.97 13.65
N LYS A 83 -27.56 16.65 13.70
CA LYS A 83 -28.72 16.06 14.38
C LYS A 83 -28.75 16.41 15.86
N LEU A 84 -27.60 16.37 16.55
CA LEU A 84 -27.47 16.79 17.95
C LEU A 84 -27.81 18.27 18.12
N ARG A 85 -27.29 19.14 17.25
CA ARG A 85 -27.58 20.58 17.25
C ARG A 85 -29.08 20.86 17.10
N ASN A 86 -29.74 20.22 16.13
CA ASN A 86 -31.17 20.39 15.94
C ASN A 86 -31.99 19.92 17.15
N ARG A 87 -31.54 18.87 17.86
CA ARG A 87 -32.19 18.43 19.10
C ARG A 87 -32.05 19.43 20.24
N MET A 88 -30.91 20.11 20.34
CA MET A 88 -30.71 21.16 21.34
C MET A 88 -31.62 22.36 21.05
N ASN A 89 -31.66 22.83 19.81
CA ASN A 89 -32.48 23.98 19.42
C ASN A 89 -33.99 23.72 19.57
N ASN A 90 -34.44 22.47 19.46
CA ASN A 90 -35.84 22.09 19.68
C ASN A 90 -36.19 21.83 21.16
N ALA A 91 -35.21 21.85 22.06
CA ALA A 91 -35.39 21.66 23.50
C ALA A 91 -35.41 22.99 24.28
N GLU A 92 -35.14 24.11 23.59
CA GLU A 92 -35.30 25.49 24.06
C GLU A 92 -36.63 26.08 23.57
#